data_AF-R9JME1-F1
#
_entry.id   AF-R9JME1-F1
#
_cell.length_a   1.000
_cell.length_b   1.000
_cell.length_c   1.000
_cell.angle_alpha   90.00
_cell.angle_beta   90.00
_cell.angle_gamma   90.00
#
_symmetry.space_group_name_H-M   'P 1'
#
loop_
_entity.id
_entity.type
_entity.pdbx_description
1 polymer ?
#
loop_
_entity_poly.entity_id
_entity_poly.type
_entity_poly.pdbx_seq_one_letter_code
_entity_poly.pdbx_strand_id
1 'polypeptide(L)'
;MDKKELKIGDVISFHDWGIGEQLFGIIIDYEDELYHSKLNIWRPKDIYFLQAHGIDNIEVIHSLEGISEYKLRDLQDIIKMAQDKNIDVNISWF
;
A
#
# COMPACT_ATOMS: atom_id res chain seq x y z
N MET A 1 13.63 -7.35 1.10
CA MET A 1 13.13 -6.26 1.94
C MET A 1 12.89 -6.83 3.33
N ASP A 2 13.54 -6.28 4.36
CA ASP A 2 13.26 -6.70 5.74
C ASP A 2 11.81 -6.28 6.06
N LYS A 3 10.91 -7.26 6.22
CA LYS A 3 9.49 -7.01 6.57
C LYS A 3 9.31 -6.17 7.84
N LYS A 4 10.37 -6.04 8.65
CA LYS A 4 10.41 -5.34 9.94
C LYS A 4 10.20 -3.83 9.88
N GLU A 5 10.14 -3.23 8.69
CA GLU A 5 10.00 -1.77 8.55
C GLU A 5 8.61 -1.28 8.16
N LEU A 6 7.68 -2.19 7.81
CA LEU A 6 6.31 -1.80 7.44
C LEU A 6 5.48 -1.38 8.66
N LYS A 7 4.73 -0.29 8.52
CA LYS A 7 3.85 0.25 9.57
C LYS A 7 2.45 0.54 9.03
N ILE A 8 1.47 0.51 9.92
CA ILE A 8 0.12 1.00 9.63
C ILE A 8 0.21 2.47 9.19
N GLY A 9 -0.48 2.78 8.11
CA GLY A 9 -0.48 4.06 7.42
C GLY A 9 0.55 4.18 6.31
N ASP A 10 1.55 3.28 6.23
CA ASP A 10 2.54 3.36 5.15
C ASP A 10 1.87 3.21 3.79
N VAL A 11 2.24 4.12 2.89
CA VAL A 11 1.90 4.03 1.48
C VAL A 11 2.90 3.08 0.84
N ILE A 12 2.40 2.09 0.12
CA ILE A 12 3.24 1.11 -0.58
C ILE A 12 2.86 1.03 -2.05
N SER A 13 3.83 0.66 -2.88
CA SER A 13 3.58 0.03 -4.17
C SER A 13 3.71 -1.48 -4.01
N PHE A 14 2.93 -2.25 -4.75
CA PHE A 14 2.99 -3.71 -4.75
C PHE A 14 2.51 -4.24 -6.10
N HIS A 15 3.01 -5.40 -6.49
CA HIS A 15 2.53 -6.09 -7.68
C HIS A 15 1.48 -7.13 -7.29
N ASP A 16 0.34 -7.13 -7.96
CA ASP A 16 -0.72 -8.14 -7.80
C ASP A 16 -0.78 -9.03 -9.04
N TRP A 17 -0.49 -10.31 -8.87
CA TRP A 17 -0.55 -11.34 -9.92
C TRP A 17 -1.97 -11.55 -10.49
N GLY A 18 -3.02 -11.19 -9.75
CA GLY A 18 -4.40 -11.27 -10.23
C GLY A 18 -4.75 -10.21 -11.28
N ILE A 19 -4.13 -9.03 -11.16
CA ILE A 19 -4.33 -7.89 -12.08
C ILE A 19 -3.19 -7.82 -13.11
N GLY A 20 -1.99 -8.28 -12.74
CA GLY A 20 -0.80 -8.30 -13.59
C GLY A 20 -0.10 -6.93 -13.69
N GLU A 21 -0.38 -6.01 -12.77
CA GLU A 21 0.22 -4.68 -12.75
C GLU A 21 0.63 -4.24 -11.35
N GLN A 22 1.41 -3.16 -11.28
CA GLN A 22 1.85 -2.57 -10.03
C GLN A 22 0.84 -1.53 -9.55
N LEU A 23 0.36 -1.72 -8.33
CA LEU A 23 -0.66 -0.93 -7.67
C LEU A 23 -0.07 -0.19 -6.47
N PHE A 24 -0.77 0.85 -6.02
CA PHE A 24 -0.51 1.54 -4.77
C PHE A 24 -1.52 1.17 -3.69
N GLY A 25 -1.16 1.21 -2.42
CA GLY A 25 -2.12 1.01 -1.35
C GLY A 25 -1.59 1.50 -0.02
N ILE A 26 -2.46 1.46 0.99
CA ILE A 26 -2.13 1.90 2.34
C ILE A 26 -2.25 0.71 3.27
N ILE A 27 -1.23 0.48 4.09
CA ILE A 27 -1.28 -0.58 5.09
C ILE A 27 -2.27 -0.16 6.19
N ILE A 28 -3.33 -0.93 6.38
CA ILE A 28 -4.34 -0.66 7.42
C ILE A 28 -4.28 -1.64 8.59
N ASP A 29 -3.64 -2.80 8.37
CA ASP A 29 -3.40 -3.79 9.42
C ASP A 29 -2.16 -4.60 9.05
N TYR A 30 -1.35 -4.87 10.07
CA TYR A 30 -0.10 -5.61 9.95
C TYR A 30 0.11 -6.46 11.21
N GLU A 31 -0.03 -7.78 11.06
CA GLU A 31 0.35 -8.78 12.06
C GLU A 31 1.52 -9.60 11.52
N ASP A 32 2.68 -9.52 12.17
CA ASP A 32 3.84 -10.37 11.87
C ASP A 32 4.06 -11.38 12.99
N GLU A 33 3.20 -12.40 13.05
CA GLU A 33 3.53 -13.62 13.79
C GLU A 33 4.37 -14.51 12.86
N LEU A 34 5.52 -14.98 13.34
CA LEU A 34 6.65 -15.64 12.66
C LEU A 34 6.40 -16.54 11.41
N TYR A 35 5.16 -16.97 11.12
CA TYR A 35 4.79 -17.77 9.94
C TYR A 35 3.45 -17.39 9.28
N HIS A 36 2.75 -16.35 9.75
CA HIS A 36 1.45 -15.90 9.23
C HIS A 36 1.40 -14.37 9.16
N SER A 37 2.30 -13.75 8.40
CA SER A 37 2.24 -12.30 8.15
C SER A 37 0.89 -11.96 7.51
N LYS A 38 -0.03 -11.29 8.24
CA LYS A 38 -1.21 -10.67 7.65
C LYS A 38 -0.82 -9.23 7.33
N LEU A 39 -0.87 -8.90 6.06
CA LEU A 39 -0.72 -7.53 5.59
C LEU A 39 -2.01 -7.20 4.87
N ASN A 40 -2.81 -6.32 5.47
CA ASN A 40 -4.04 -5.84 4.87
C ASN A 40 -3.75 -4.48 4.23
N ILE A 41 -3.88 -4.45 2.91
CA ILE A 41 -3.63 -3.27 2.11
C ILE A 41 -4.97 -2.73 1.66
N TRP A 42 -5.23 -1.48 2.00
CA TRP A 42 -6.44 -0.77 1.60
C TRP A 42 -6.23 -0.06 0.26
N ARG A 43 -7.23 -0.21 -0.63
CA ARG A 43 -7.46 0.64 -1.80
C ARG A 43 -8.93 1.06 -1.84
N PRO A 44 -9.28 2.12 -2.59
CA PRO A 44 -10.67 2.43 -2.85
C PRO A 44 -11.40 1.23 -3.46
N LYS A 45 -12.46 0.77 -2.76
CA LYS A 45 -13.35 -0.34 -3.14
C LYS A 45 -12.78 -1.75 -2.99
N ASP A 46 -11.55 -1.93 -2.50
CA ASP A 46 -10.95 -3.26 -2.35
C ASP A 46 -9.97 -3.37 -1.16
N ILE A 47 -9.76 -4.60 -0.68
CA ILE A 47 -8.80 -4.92 0.39
C ILE A 47 -7.99 -6.13 -0.05
N TYR A 48 -6.66 -5.98 -0.02
CA TYR A 48 -5.74 -7.01 -0.47
C TYR A 48 -5.03 -7.67 0.72
N PHE A 49 -4.81 -8.98 0.60
CA PHE A 49 -4.19 -9.80 1.65
C PHE A 49 -2.97 -10.55 1.12
N LEU A 50 -1.83 -10.40 1.78
CA LEU A 50 -0.59 -11.10 1.41
C LEU A 50 -0.70 -12.64 1.43
N GLN A 51 -1.54 -13.20 2.32
CA GLN A 51 -1.70 -14.66 2.43
C GLN A 51 -2.59 -15.27 1.35
N ALA A 52 -3.52 -14.49 0.80
CA ALA A 52 -4.55 -15.00 -0.10
C ALA A 52 -4.35 -14.57 -1.56
N HIS A 53 -3.58 -13.51 -1.79
CA HIS A 53 -3.37 -12.95 -3.12
C HIS A 53 -1.88 -12.99 -3.43
N GLY A 54 -1.55 -13.45 -4.64
CA GLY A 54 -0.20 -13.39 -5.17
C GLY A 54 0.24 -11.93 -5.24
N ILE A 55 0.76 -11.42 -4.14
CA ILE A 55 1.28 -10.08 -4.02
C ILE A 55 2.75 -10.17 -3.70
N ASP A 56 3.56 -9.49 -4.50
CA ASP A 56 5.00 -9.40 -4.32
C ASP A 56 5.50 -7.99 -4.65
N ASN A 57 6.83 -7.81 -4.64
CA ASN A 57 7.50 -6.55 -4.96
C ASN A 57 6.90 -5.35 -4.21
N ILE A 58 6.67 -5.54 -2.91
CA ILE A 58 6.19 -4.49 -2.02
C ILE A 58 7.33 -3.50 -1.79
N GLU A 59 7.09 -2.22 -2.01
CA GLU A 59 8.03 -1.12 -1.76
C GLU A 59 7.31 0.03 -1.06
N VAL A 60 7.89 0.58 0.00
CA VAL A 60 7.33 1.74 0.70
C VAL A 60 7.59 3.02 -0.09
N ILE A 61 6.56 3.83 -0.27
CA ILE A 61 6.61 5.11 -0.95
C ILE A 61 6.74 6.22 0.10
N HIS A 62 7.92 6.82 0.16
CA HIS A 62 8.22 7.89 1.10
C HIS A 62 8.00 9.30 0.53
N SER A 63 7.97 9.43 -0.79
CA SER A 63 7.74 10.70 -1.49
C SER A 63 6.99 10.49 -2.81
N LEU A 64 6.41 11.56 -3.34
CA LEU A 64 5.71 11.57 -4.63
C LEU A 64 6.65 11.86 -5.81
N GLU A 65 7.93 12.15 -5.55
CA GLU A 65 8.91 12.50 -6.57
C GLU A 65 9.26 11.29 -7.45
N GLY A 66 9.41 11.52 -8.76
CA GLY A 66 9.79 10.48 -9.71
C GLY A 66 8.67 9.51 -10.10
N ILE A 67 7.47 9.66 -9.55
CA ILE A 67 6.28 8.89 -9.95
C ILE A 67 5.72 9.47 -11.26
N SER A 68 5.44 8.60 -12.24
CA SER A 68 4.85 9.02 -13.52
C SER A 68 3.47 9.66 -13.33
N GLU A 69 3.07 10.59 -14.21
CA GLU A 69 1.86 11.40 -14.01
C GLU A 69 0.59 10.58 -13.78
N TYR A 70 0.39 9.48 -14.53
CA TYR A 70 -0.76 8.60 -14.35
C TYR A 70 -0.75 7.93 -12.96
N LYS A 71 0.41 7.40 -12.55
CA LYS A 71 0.59 6.74 -11.25
C LYS A 71 0.45 7.73 -10.09
N LEU A 72 0.90 8.97 -10.29
CA LEU A 72 0.76 10.04 -9.32
C LEU A 72 -0.72 10.37 -9.08
N ARG A 73 -1.54 10.44 -10.13
CA ARG A 73 -2.99 10.68 -9.99
C ARG A 73 -3.69 9.56 -9.22
N ASP A 74 -3.44 8.28 -9.57
CA ASP A 74 -3.98 7.13 -8.82
C ASP A 74 -3.59 7.22 -7.33
N LEU A 75 -2.31 7.49 -7.05
CA LEU A 75 -1.81 7.59 -5.69
C LEU A 75 -2.43 8.77 -4.91
N GLN A 76 -2.57 9.94 -5.54
CA GLN A 76 -3.23 11.11 -4.94
C GLN A 76 -4.70 10.83 -4.63
N ASP A 77 -5.41 10.15 -5.53
CA ASP A 77 -6.81 9.77 -5.32
C ASP A 77 -6.95 8.78 -4.16
N ILE A 78 -6.05 7.78 -4.06
CA ILE A 78 -6.03 6.82 -2.94
C ILE A 78 -5.83 7.54 -1.62
N ILE A 79 -4.83 8.42 -1.53
CA ILE A 79 -4.51 9.15 -0.29
C ILE A 79 -5.69 10.04 0.12
N LYS A 80 -6.28 10.77 -0.83
CA LYS A 80 -7.43 11.62 -0.55
C LYS A 80 -8.63 10.81 -0.02
N MET A 81 -8.94 9.69 -0.66
CA MET A 81 -10.04 8.82 -0.22
C MET A 81 -9.78 8.15 1.13
N ALA A 82 -8.52 7.86 1.46
CA ALA A 82 -8.13 7.35 2.78
C ALA A 82 -8.39 8.40 3.86
N GLN A 83 -7.96 9.64 3.63
CA GLN A 83 -8.19 10.77 4.53
C GLN A 83 -9.68 11.02 4.76
N ASP A 84 -10.49 11.02 3.68
CA ASP A 84 -11.95 11.15 3.76
C ASP A 84 -12.61 10.04 4.60
N LYS A 85 -11.94 8.88 4.74
CA LYS A 85 -12.39 7.72 5.53
C LYS A 85 -11.74 7.62 6.92
N ASN A 86 -10.93 8.60 7.32
CA ASN A 86 -10.12 8.55 8.55
C ASN A 86 -9.18 7.33 8.62
N ILE A 87 -8.58 6.96 7.49
CA ILE A 87 -7.50 5.98 7.43
C ILE A 87 -6.17 6.72 7.57
N ASP A 88 -5.29 6.25 8.44
CA ASP A 88 -3.96 6.83 8.65
C ASP A 88 -3.12 6.76 7.36
N VAL A 89 -2.35 7.81 7.09
CA VAL A 89 -1.44 7.87 5.93
C VAL A 89 -0.10 8.48 6.33
N ASN A 90 0.96 7.68 6.25
CA ASN A 90 2.34 8.03 6.56
C ASN A 90 3.10 8.34 5.27
N ILE A 91 2.81 9.49 4.68
CA ILE A 91 3.60 10.00 3.56
C ILE A 91 3.76 11.50 3.71
N SER A 92 4.98 11.98 3.52
CA SER A 92 5.24 13.42 3.55
C SER A 92 4.62 14.05 2.30
N TRP A 93 3.57 14.84 2.49
CA TRP A 93 3.11 15.80 1.50
C TRP A 93 3.85 17.11 1.79
N PHE A 94 4.57 17.60 0.78
CA PHE A 94 5.46 18.77 0.78
C PHE A 94 6.87 18.54 1.32
#